data_AF-A0A2G9UD69-F1
#
_entry.id   AF-A0A2G9UD69-F1
#
_cell.length_a   1.000
_cell.length_b   1.000
_cell.length_c   1.000
_cell.angle_alpha   90.00
_cell.angle_beta   90.00
_cell.angle_gamma   90.00
#
_symmetry.space_group_name_H-M   'P 1'
#
loop_
_entity.id
_entity.type
_entity.pdbx_description
1 polymer ?
#
loop_
_entity_poly.entity_id
_entity_poly.type
_entity_poly.pdbx_seq_one_letter_code
_entity_poly.pdbx_strand_id
1 'polypeptide(L)'
;MAHSPVFKSPEKFQPERFLMSDGATPNKLDFFKIHEEFAKLTKEYGSIFTIYMPKPHVVITDFEGVKEALVKKGDDFIGRSGIFPDTVFQNVENGGVIFSQGENWREQRRASLHILRDFGMGKNLMEEQLRRTIKEDVDRALKSYSVDQEPECLVQAYYQKMQSNPHLK
;
A
#
# COMPACT_ATOMS: atom_id res chain seq x y z
N MET A 1 -1.73 20.54 14.39
CA MET A 1 -0.61 19.57 14.38
C MET A 1 0.42 19.77 15.51
N ALA A 2 0.62 20.97 16.07
CA ALA A 2 1.76 21.30 16.96
C ALA A 2 1.73 20.81 18.43
N HIS A 3 0.66 20.14 18.90
CA HIS A 3 0.50 19.81 20.34
C HIS A 3 0.19 18.33 20.63
N SER A 4 0.47 17.41 19.69
CA SER A 4 0.34 15.98 20.00
C SER A 4 1.55 15.50 20.80
N PRO A 5 1.38 14.80 21.93
CA PRO A 5 2.52 14.19 22.66
C PRO A 5 3.27 13.15 21.81
N VAL A 6 2.62 12.64 20.77
CA VAL A 6 3.18 11.71 19.77
C VAL A 6 4.18 12.43 18.83
N PHE A 7 3.91 13.67 18.44
CA PHE A 7 4.76 14.43 17.53
C PHE A 7 5.66 15.36 18.35
N LYS A 8 6.75 14.82 18.93
CA LYS A 8 7.72 15.62 19.69
C LYS A 8 8.48 16.58 18.76
N SER A 9 8.41 17.88 19.04
CA SER A 9 9.15 18.96 18.34
C SER A 9 8.94 19.01 16.81
N PRO A 10 7.70 19.21 16.33
CA PRO A 10 7.39 19.26 14.90
C PRO A 10 8.07 20.46 14.18
N GLU A 11 8.49 21.47 14.94
CA GLU A 11 9.16 22.66 14.41
C GLU A 11 10.64 22.45 14.02
N LYS A 12 11.31 21.38 14.46
CA LYS A 12 12.73 21.16 14.15
C LYS A 12 12.91 20.24 12.94
N PHE A 13 12.76 20.80 11.75
CA PHE A 13 13.29 20.20 10.52
C PHE A 13 14.82 20.11 10.63
N GLN A 14 15.38 18.88 10.59
CA GLN A 14 16.83 18.64 10.70
C GLN A 14 17.37 18.07 9.38
N PRO A 15 17.62 18.92 8.35
CA PRO A 15 18.03 18.48 7.02
C PRO A 15 19.37 17.73 6.99
N GLU A 16 20.22 17.95 8.00
CA GLU A 16 21.56 17.38 8.12
C GLU A 16 21.59 15.85 8.29
N ARG A 17 20.43 15.21 8.53
CA ARG A 17 20.30 13.75 8.68
C ARG A 17 20.07 13.00 7.35
N PHE A 18 19.95 13.72 6.22
CA PHE A 18 19.32 13.19 5.00
C PHE A 18 20.16 13.27 3.73
N LEU A 19 21.38 13.80 3.84
CA LEU A 19 22.32 13.93 2.75
C LEU A 19 23.51 13.01 3.03
N MET A 20 24.11 12.48 1.98
CA MET A 20 25.44 11.88 2.08
C MET A 20 26.43 12.93 2.64
N SER A 21 27.66 12.53 2.98
CA SER A 21 28.68 13.42 3.55
C SER A 21 29.00 14.68 2.71
N ASP A 22 28.52 14.75 1.47
CA ASP A 22 28.63 15.89 0.57
C ASP A 22 27.55 16.98 0.77
N GLY A 23 26.52 16.73 1.60
CA GLY A 23 25.46 17.70 1.86
C GLY A 23 24.56 18.01 0.66
N ALA A 24 24.59 17.18 -0.40
CA ALA A 24 23.87 17.44 -1.66
C ALA A 24 23.15 16.20 -2.21
N THR A 25 23.69 15.00 -1.99
CA THR A 25 23.12 13.77 -2.55
C THR A 25 22.11 13.14 -1.58
N PRO A 26 20.84 12.93 -1.97
CA PRO A 26 19.90 12.16 -1.16
C PRO A 26 20.45 10.77 -0.87
N ASN A 27 20.29 10.29 0.37
CA ASN A 27 20.74 8.96 0.76
C ASN A 27 20.19 7.90 -0.22
N LYS A 28 21.02 6.92 -0.63
CA LYS A 28 20.63 5.87 -1.60
C LYS A 28 19.56 4.95 -1.00
N LEU A 29 18.31 5.40 -1.01
CA LEU A 29 17.16 4.57 -0.68
C LEU A 29 16.88 3.64 -1.86
N ASP A 30 16.89 2.34 -1.60
CA ASP A 30 16.37 1.37 -2.55
C ASP A 30 14.84 1.44 -2.55
N PHE A 31 14.27 2.06 -3.58
CA PHE A 31 12.81 2.21 -3.71
C PHE A 31 12.07 0.88 -3.78
N PHE A 32 12.70 -0.20 -4.27
CA PHE A 32 12.09 -1.53 -4.32
C PHE A 32 12.04 -2.20 -2.94
N LYS A 33 12.84 -1.71 -1.99
CA LYS A 33 12.93 -2.22 -0.62
C LYS A 33 12.76 -1.11 0.43
N ILE A 34 11.94 -0.11 0.11
CA ILE A 34 11.79 1.09 0.94
C ILE A 34 11.34 0.79 2.37
N HIS A 35 10.54 -0.27 2.55
CA HIS A 35 10.09 -0.73 3.87
C HIS A 35 11.25 -1.25 4.74
N GLU A 36 12.26 -1.90 4.15
CA GLU A 36 13.48 -2.32 4.87
C GLU A 36 14.32 -1.11 5.27
N GLU A 37 14.46 -0.13 4.37
CA GLU A 37 15.19 1.10 4.65
C GLU A 37 14.51 1.92 5.77
N PHE A 38 13.19 2.05 5.75
CA PHE A 38 12.45 2.71 6.83
C PHE A 38 12.60 1.98 8.17
N ALA A 39 12.67 0.65 8.16
CA ALA A 39 12.92 -0.13 9.36
C ALA A 39 14.33 0.12 9.93
N LYS A 40 15.35 0.31 9.08
CA LYS A 40 16.70 0.71 9.52
C LYS A 40 16.70 2.12 10.11
N LEU A 41 16.13 3.09 9.38
CA LEU A 41 16.03 4.50 9.82
C LEU A 41 15.25 4.65 11.13
N THR A 42 14.24 3.82 11.36
CA THR A 42 13.48 3.81 12.61
C THR A 42 14.37 3.49 13.82
N LYS A 43 15.37 2.62 13.68
CA LYS A 43 16.30 2.28 14.77
C LYS A 43 17.22 3.44 15.14
N GLU A 44 17.54 4.28 14.16
CA GLU A 44 18.46 5.41 14.32
C GLU A 44 17.75 6.69 14.77
N TYR A 45 16.62 7.01 14.14
CA TYR A 45 15.91 8.27 14.30
C TYR A 45 14.63 8.18 15.14
N GLY A 46 14.19 6.97 15.48
CA GLY A 46 12.95 6.70 16.21
C GLY A 46 11.76 6.49 15.27
N SER A 47 10.58 6.32 15.86
CA SER A 47 9.35 5.91 15.15
C SER A 47 8.75 6.97 14.22
N ILE A 48 9.15 8.23 14.36
CA ILE A 48 8.66 9.35 13.56
C ILE A 48 9.85 10.14 13.06
N PHE A 49 9.98 10.23 11.74
CA PHE A 49 11.05 10.96 11.08
C PHE A 49 10.57 11.48 9.73
N THR A 50 11.28 12.45 9.17
CA THR A 50 10.95 13.04 7.86
C THR A 50 11.98 12.57 6.85
N ILE A 51 11.57 12.10 5.67
CA ILE A 51 12.47 11.82 4.55
C ILE A 51 12.23 12.81 3.41
N TYR A 52 13.24 13.05 2.58
CA TYR A 52 13.11 13.93 1.44
C TYR A 52 13.05 13.12 0.13
N MET A 53 11.90 13.13 -0.53
CA MET A 53 11.68 12.49 -1.84
C MET A 53 10.94 13.49 -2.74
N PRO A 54 11.69 14.19 -3.61
CA PRO A 54 11.47 15.56 -4.11
C PRO A 54 10.81 16.63 -3.21
N LYS A 55 10.05 16.24 -2.19
CA LYS A 55 9.39 17.01 -1.15
C LYS A 55 9.58 16.30 0.21
N PRO A 56 9.40 16.99 1.34
CA PRO A 56 9.44 16.35 2.64
C PRO A 56 8.23 15.43 2.85
N HIS A 57 8.48 14.20 3.32
CA HIS A 57 7.46 13.22 3.72
C HIS A 57 7.69 12.82 5.17
N VAL A 58 6.65 12.88 5.98
CA VAL A 58 6.71 12.39 7.37
C VAL A 58 6.40 10.89 7.36
N VAL A 59 7.34 10.09 7.83
CA VAL A 59 7.20 8.64 8.00
C VAL A 59 6.87 8.34 9.45
N ILE A 60 5.82 7.54 9.64
CA ILE A 60 5.37 7.06 10.94
C ILE A 60 5.42 5.54 10.90
N THR A 61 6.19 4.91 11.79
CA THR A 61 6.44 3.46 11.76
C THR A 61 5.85 2.71 12.95
N ASP A 62 5.45 3.40 14.01
CA ASP A 62 4.79 2.79 15.17
C ASP A 62 3.26 2.74 15.02
N PHE A 63 2.67 1.71 15.62
CA PHE A 63 1.23 1.50 15.56
C PHE A 63 0.43 2.64 16.21
N GLU A 64 0.92 3.17 17.33
CA GLU A 64 0.23 4.25 18.04
C GLU A 64 0.17 5.53 17.21
N GLY A 65 1.30 5.91 16.60
CA GLY A 65 1.40 7.03 15.67
C GLY A 65 0.52 6.86 14.44
N VAL A 66 0.53 5.67 13.81
CA VAL A 66 -0.32 5.39 12.64
C VAL A 66 -1.80 5.48 13.02
N LYS A 67 -2.21 4.93 14.17
CA LYS A 67 -3.59 5.00 14.66
C LYS A 67 -3.99 6.43 15.02
N GLU A 68 -3.10 7.21 15.64
CA GLU A 68 -3.33 8.61 15.95
C GLU A 68 -3.55 9.44 14.67
N ALA A 69 -2.67 9.28 13.67
CA ALA A 69 -2.73 10.02 12.42
C ALA A 69 -3.94 9.61 11.55
N LEU A 70 -4.11 8.33 11.27
CA LEU A 70 -5.09 7.86 10.27
C LEU A 70 -6.50 7.64 10.82
N VAL A 71 -6.65 7.42 12.14
CA VAL A 71 -7.96 7.13 12.75
C VAL A 71 -8.45 8.31 13.59
N LYS A 72 -7.68 8.72 14.60
CA LYS A 72 -8.14 9.79 15.51
C LYS A 72 -8.09 11.17 14.88
N LYS A 73 -7.08 11.44 14.06
CA LYS A 73 -6.89 12.70 13.32
C LYS A 73 -7.08 12.52 11.81
N GLY A 74 -7.89 11.55 11.40
CA GLY A 74 -8.05 11.17 9.99
C GLY A 74 -8.37 12.35 9.07
N ASP A 75 -9.16 13.33 9.53
CA ASP A 75 -9.48 14.55 8.76
C ASP A 75 -8.27 15.44 8.48
N ASP A 76 -7.28 15.49 9.40
CA ASP A 76 -6.03 16.24 9.19
C ASP A 76 -5.11 15.54 8.16
N PHE A 77 -5.22 14.21 8.03
CA PHE A 77 -4.37 13.35 7.18
C PHE A 77 -5.10 12.83 5.93
N ILE A 78 -6.27 13.38 5.60
CA ILE A 78 -7.06 12.93 4.44
C ILE A 78 -6.54 13.47 3.10
N GLY A 79 -5.58 14.41 3.11
CA GLY A 79 -5.03 15.00 1.89
C GLY A 79 -4.28 13.98 1.01
N ARG A 80 -4.20 14.28 -0.30
CA ARG A 80 -3.40 13.50 -1.26
C ARG A 80 -2.26 14.39 -1.77
N SER A 81 -1.13 13.78 -2.09
CA SER A 81 0.08 14.51 -2.49
C SER A 81 -0.15 15.33 -3.77
N GLY A 82 -0.99 14.83 -4.69
CA GLY A 82 -1.41 15.54 -5.90
C GLY A 82 -0.24 15.86 -6.84
N ILE A 83 0.85 15.08 -6.74
CA ILE A 83 2.05 15.21 -7.56
C ILE A 83 2.31 13.92 -8.30
N PHE A 84 3.20 13.96 -9.28
CA PHE A 84 3.68 12.75 -9.95
C PHE A 84 4.20 11.71 -8.93
N PRO A 85 3.84 10.41 -9.06
CA PRO A 85 3.07 9.80 -10.15
C PRO A 85 1.54 9.81 -9.94
N ASP A 86 1.02 10.27 -8.80
CA ASP A 86 -0.41 10.26 -8.47
C ASP A 86 -1.27 10.90 -9.57
N THR A 87 -0.78 12.01 -10.15
CA THR A 87 -1.48 12.76 -11.21
C THR A 87 -1.55 12.01 -12.54
N VAL A 88 -0.64 11.06 -12.81
CA VAL A 88 -0.65 10.26 -14.05
C VAL A 88 -1.84 9.30 -14.09
N PHE A 89 -2.28 8.86 -12.92
CA PHE A 89 -3.44 7.96 -12.79
C PHE A 89 -4.78 8.70 -12.85
N GLN A 90 -4.78 10.03 -13.02
CA GLN A 90 -5.98 10.83 -13.16
C GLN A 90 -6.20 11.21 -14.62
N ASN A 91 -7.24 10.63 -15.23
CA ASN A 91 -7.64 10.98 -16.60
C ASN A 91 -8.24 12.39 -16.71
N VAL A 92 -8.74 12.94 -15.59
CA VAL A 92 -9.31 14.28 -15.48
C VAL A 92 -8.82 14.91 -14.18
N GLU A 93 -8.71 16.24 -14.17
CA GLU A 93 -8.30 16.98 -12.98
C GLU A 93 -9.22 16.65 -11.80
N ASN A 94 -8.61 16.33 -10.65
CA ASN A 94 -9.32 15.96 -9.43
C ASN A 94 -10.32 14.80 -9.61
N GLY A 95 -10.11 13.91 -10.58
CA GLY A 95 -11.01 12.77 -10.86
C GLY A 95 -10.65 11.49 -10.11
N GLY A 96 -11.63 10.57 -10.06
CA GLY A 96 -11.49 9.21 -9.54
C GLY A 96 -11.60 9.08 -8.02
N VAL A 97 -11.80 7.86 -7.52
CA VAL A 97 -11.97 7.59 -6.08
C VAL A 97 -10.65 7.50 -5.30
N ILE A 98 -9.51 7.40 -6.00
CA ILE A 98 -8.18 7.18 -5.40
C ILE A 98 -7.48 8.51 -5.10
N PHE A 99 -7.34 9.38 -6.10
CA PHE A 99 -6.48 10.58 -6.02
C PHE A 99 -7.25 11.91 -5.97
N SER A 100 -8.57 11.92 -6.10
CA SER A 100 -9.36 13.14 -5.91
C SER A 100 -9.37 13.60 -4.45
N GLN A 101 -9.72 14.88 -4.24
CA GLN A 101 -9.75 15.53 -2.93
C GLN A 101 -11.04 16.31 -2.70
N GLY A 102 -11.25 16.69 -1.43
CA GLY A 102 -12.37 17.53 -1.01
C GLY A 102 -13.73 16.88 -1.21
N GLU A 103 -14.72 17.69 -1.53
CA GLU A 103 -16.11 17.24 -1.69
C GLU A 103 -16.28 16.30 -2.90
N ASN A 104 -15.52 16.53 -3.97
CA ASN A 104 -15.54 15.65 -5.15
C ASN A 104 -15.17 14.21 -4.79
N TRP A 105 -14.13 14.02 -3.98
CA TRP A 105 -13.75 12.70 -3.48
C TRP A 105 -14.82 12.05 -2.62
N ARG A 106 -15.47 12.83 -1.74
CA ARG A 106 -16.54 12.33 -0.86
C ARG A 106 -17.72 11.81 -1.66
N GLU A 107 -18.16 12.56 -2.66
CA GLU A 107 -19.28 12.18 -3.52
C GLU A 107 -18.93 10.98 -4.41
N GLN A 108 -17.75 10.98 -5.06
CA GLN A 108 -17.31 9.82 -5.85
C GLN A 108 -17.17 8.57 -5.00
N ARG A 109 -16.58 8.66 -3.80
CA ARG A 109 -16.47 7.54 -2.86
C ARG A 109 -17.84 7.01 -2.45
N ARG A 110 -18.79 7.89 -2.14
CA ARG A 110 -20.16 7.51 -1.77
C ARG A 110 -20.83 6.75 -2.91
N ALA A 111 -20.79 7.30 -4.12
CA ALA A 111 -21.38 6.69 -5.31
C ALA A 111 -20.73 5.34 -5.64
N SER A 112 -19.39 5.25 -5.66
CA SER A 112 -18.67 3.99 -5.93
C SER A 112 -18.99 2.92 -4.91
N LEU A 113 -19.06 3.26 -3.61
CA LEU A 113 -19.42 2.30 -2.56
C LEU A 113 -20.87 1.81 -2.69
N HIS A 114 -21.80 2.67 -3.12
CA HIS A 114 -23.18 2.26 -3.39
C HIS A 114 -23.22 1.25 -4.54
N ILE A 115 -22.61 1.61 -5.67
CA ILE A 115 -22.53 0.76 -6.87
C ILE A 115 -21.93 -0.60 -6.50
N LEU A 116 -20.78 -0.64 -5.81
CA LEU A 116 -20.14 -1.90 -5.42
C LEU A 116 -21.05 -2.79 -4.55
N ARG A 117 -21.83 -2.19 -3.64
CA ARG A 117 -22.79 -2.94 -2.80
C ARG A 117 -23.99 -3.47 -3.61
N ASP A 118 -24.45 -2.72 -4.60
CA ASP A 118 -25.50 -3.17 -5.53
C ASP A 118 -25.01 -4.37 -6.34
N PHE A 119 -23.77 -4.32 -6.83
CA PHE A 119 -23.09 -5.42 -7.52
C PHE A 119 -22.76 -6.61 -6.61
N GLY A 120 -23.02 -6.53 -5.31
CA GLY A 120 -22.89 -7.65 -4.38
C GLY A 120 -21.62 -7.67 -3.54
N MET A 121 -20.83 -6.60 -3.52
CA MET A 121 -19.73 -6.47 -2.55
C MET A 121 -20.28 -6.55 -1.12
N GLY A 122 -19.76 -7.51 -0.35
CA GLY A 122 -20.23 -7.80 1.01
C GLY A 122 -21.51 -8.65 1.07
N LYS A 123 -21.97 -9.22 -0.04
CA LYS A 123 -23.06 -10.20 -0.11
C LYS A 123 -22.52 -11.56 -0.55
N ASN A 124 -23.20 -12.64 -0.16
CA ASN A 124 -22.82 -14.02 -0.51
C ASN A 124 -22.74 -14.25 -2.03
N LEU A 125 -23.53 -13.52 -2.82
CA LEU A 125 -23.55 -13.65 -4.29
C LEU A 125 -22.16 -13.46 -4.93
N MET A 126 -21.40 -12.45 -4.48
CA MET A 126 -20.05 -12.20 -5.02
C MET A 126 -19.06 -13.28 -4.56
N GLU A 127 -19.20 -13.75 -3.32
CA GLU A 127 -18.36 -14.83 -2.78
C GLU A 127 -18.58 -16.14 -3.55
N GLU A 128 -19.84 -16.52 -3.79
CA GLU A 128 -20.19 -17.72 -4.54
C GLU A 128 -19.64 -17.66 -5.97
N GLN A 129 -19.81 -16.50 -6.62
CA GLN A 129 -19.28 -16.26 -7.96
C GLN A 129 -17.76 -16.34 -8.00
N LEU A 130 -17.06 -15.71 -7.04
CA LEU A 130 -15.60 -15.77 -6.93
C LEU A 130 -15.12 -17.21 -6.70
N ARG A 131 -15.75 -17.94 -5.78
CA ARG A 131 -15.42 -19.34 -5.48
C ARG A 131 -15.59 -20.23 -6.70
N ARG A 132 -16.65 -20.01 -7.48
CA ARG A 132 -16.89 -20.73 -8.74
C ARG A 132 -15.77 -20.43 -9.75
N THR A 133 -15.48 -19.15 -9.99
CA THR A 133 -14.42 -18.74 -10.93
C THR A 133 -13.06 -19.32 -10.53
N ILE A 134 -12.70 -19.25 -9.24
CA ILE A 134 -11.43 -19.82 -8.74
C ILE A 134 -11.35 -21.32 -9.03
N LYS A 135 -12.44 -22.08 -8.78
CA LYS A 135 -12.47 -23.51 -9.09
C LYS A 135 -12.30 -23.77 -10.58
N GLU A 136 -13.04 -23.04 -11.42
CA GLU A 136 -12.96 -23.18 -12.88
C GLU A 136 -11.56 -22.82 -13.42
N ASP A 137 -10.91 -21.80 -12.87
CA ASP A 137 -9.56 -21.39 -13.26
C ASP A 137 -8.49 -22.39 -12.78
N VAL A 138 -8.62 -22.93 -11.57
CA VAL A 138 -7.76 -24.02 -11.07
C VAL A 138 -7.92 -25.27 -11.93
N ASP A 139 -9.15 -25.69 -12.21
CA ASP A 139 -9.43 -26.84 -13.07
C ASP A 139 -8.85 -26.64 -14.49
N ARG A 140 -8.95 -25.42 -15.02
CA ARG A 140 -8.35 -25.07 -16.32
C ARG A 140 -6.83 -25.17 -16.28
N ALA A 141 -6.18 -24.62 -15.24
CA ALA A 141 -4.73 -24.65 -15.07
C ALA A 141 -4.20 -26.08 -14.87
N LEU A 142 -4.99 -26.96 -14.25
CA LEU A 142 -4.64 -28.37 -14.07
C LEU A 142 -4.89 -29.23 -15.32
N LYS A 143 -5.72 -28.80 -16.28
CA LYS A 143 -5.90 -29.52 -17.55
C LYS A 143 -4.66 -29.47 -18.44
N SER A 144 -3.92 -28.37 -18.42
CA SER A 144 -2.66 -28.21 -19.15
C SER A 144 -1.43 -28.67 -18.36
N TYR A 145 -1.64 -29.27 -17.17
CA TYR A 145 -0.57 -29.66 -16.28
C TYR A 145 0.01 -31.03 -16.63
N SER A 146 1.34 -31.10 -16.70
CA SER A 146 2.11 -32.34 -16.72
C SER A 146 3.13 -32.33 -15.58
N VAL A 147 3.30 -33.45 -14.89
CA VAL A 147 4.24 -33.60 -13.76
C VAL A 147 5.70 -33.44 -14.24
N ASP A 148 5.96 -33.83 -15.48
CA ASP A 148 7.30 -33.83 -16.08
C ASP A 148 7.67 -32.47 -16.71
N GLN A 149 6.76 -31.51 -16.73
CA GLN A 149 6.96 -30.18 -17.31
C GLN A 149 7.18 -29.11 -16.22
N GLU A 150 8.00 -28.12 -16.53
CA GLU A 150 8.22 -26.97 -15.65
C GLU A 150 6.88 -26.20 -15.49
N PRO A 151 6.48 -25.84 -14.26
CA PRO A 151 5.19 -25.22 -14.04
C PRO A 151 5.15 -23.81 -14.62
N GLU A 152 4.19 -23.56 -15.50
CA GLU A 152 3.98 -22.27 -16.16
C GLU A 152 3.21 -21.29 -15.26
N CYS A 153 2.54 -21.80 -14.21
CA CYS A 153 1.83 -20.96 -13.25
C CYS A 153 1.93 -21.48 -11.81
N LEU A 154 1.59 -20.60 -10.85
CA LEU A 154 1.63 -20.87 -9.41
C LEU A 154 0.81 -22.10 -9.00
N VAL A 155 -0.33 -22.35 -9.64
CA VAL A 155 -1.20 -23.49 -9.32
C VAL A 155 -0.48 -24.81 -9.60
N GLN A 156 0.21 -24.91 -10.74
CA GLN A 156 0.99 -26.09 -11.13
C GLN A 156 2.19 -26.29 -10.20
N ALA A 157 2.92 -25.21 -9.90
CA ALA A 157 4.07 -25.25 -8.99
C ALA A 157 3.67 -25.69 -7.57
N TYR A 158 2.54 -25.18 -7.08
CA TYR A 158 1.99 -25.57 -5.78
C TYR A 158 1.58 -27.04 -5.77
N TYR A 159 0.90 -27.52 -6.82
CA TYR A 159 0.46 -28.91 -6.94
C TYR A 159 1.64 -29.90 -7.01
N GLN A 160 2.70 -29.62 -7.78
CA GLN A 160 3.94 -30.39 -7.79
C GLN A 160 4.58 -30.48 -6.39
N LYS A 161 4.62 -29.35 -5.67
CA LYS A 161 5.20 -29.27 -4.33
C LYS A 161 4.37 -30.04 -3.29
N MET A 162 3.04 -30.06 -3.41
CA MET A 162 2.18 -30.87 -2.54
C MET A 162 2.42 -32.38 -2.74
N GLN A 163 2.60 -32.84 -3.98
CA GLN A 163 2.82 -34.26 -4.25
C GLN A 163 4.16 -34.79 -3.73
N SER A 164 5.19 -33.94 -3.74
CA SER A 164 6.55 -34.25 -3.26
C SER A 164 6.74 -34.05 -1.75
N ASN A 165 5.83 -33.34 -1.06
CA ASN A 165 5.94 -33.09 0.38
C ASN A 165 5.14 -34.11 1.21
N PRO A 166 5.79 -35.01 1.97
CA PRO A 166 5.11 -36.02 2.78
C PRO A 166 4.31 -35.46 3.98
N HIS A 167 4.51 -34.18 4.35
CA HIS A 167 3.78 -33.52 5.44
C HIS A 167 2.50 -32.80 5.00
N LEU A 168 2.23 -32.73 3.68
CA LEU A 168 1.07 -32.05 3.10
C LEU A 168 0.09 -33.02 2.43
N LYS A 169 0.26 -34.33 2.63
CA LYS A 169 -0.66 -35.39 2.17
C LYS A 169 -1.73 -35.71 3.21
#